data_AF-A0A1M5Z3H3-F1
#
_entry.id   AF-A0A1M5Z3H3-F1
#
_cell.length_a   1.000
_cell.length_b   1.000
_cell.length_c   1.000
_cell.angle_alpha   90.00
_cell.angle_beta   90.00
_cell.angle_gamma   90.00
#
_symmetry.space_group_name_H-M   'P 1'
#
loop_
_entity.id
_entity.type
_entity.pdbx_description
1 polymer ?
#
loop_
_entity_poly.entity_id
_entity_poly.type
_entity_poly.pdbx_seq_one_letter_code
_entity_poly.pdbx_strand_id
1 'polypeptide(L)'
;MKKRLVALLLISATIMSACSDKDNKDDNSQANKPNEAVTESGKTDNSESDSSSDDESDAEYASQVQTLYDNRQTWEFADGCYKIPGGDTIDFDEYGYAVTDLDNDGNIEIFASGFAGSGRFSTSLVYEYDDEKGVIMWDTSNLAYDDSEPDFITKILTNDPKLDGKLLLAGFESEDNDGLYLAADYEVYGATGGKTSYLKLSVNDNAITSELISSETTEYTTVKYADEDGNDVSFDSFTGLIRMAFYNCDESFKSSNIFKEVTLDIIQDSYDSIADETSLHLEELIPENSASELNETVSDNIEITVNDSLLDYSDIDEESRQLYRDFLEGKATAIYKDPESDTSENKIFKSALKQGNSYSFDELKEVYLNENDYSEYVKTTCTYIDCGLDGEYELFVQNEYSMYCFTKYVLKNIDGELYICFTGDSREHKWNEMLENGYYSYTWNIDGLNHWGSCYYIDANGDCHYLYSQGFGGCSRSYGDETLIVSLPDDVYGEFDEIGNIEYSTYSFSDSYSAPHYMYDLILFDPDGEEIERNDESEDLYNRVEELYEACSNTIVSEEEAEESMRNARQAVGLTDEIYEAEVGYYE
;
A
#
# COMPACT_ATOMS: atom_id res chain seq x y z
N MET A 1 17.80 -30.61 45.66
CA MET A 1 17.19 -29.90 46.82
C MET A 1 15.85 -29.33 46.37
N LYS A 2 14.79 -29.48 47.20
CA LYS A 2 13.44 -28.86 47.16
C LYS A 2 12.73 -28.81 45.79
N LYS A 3 11.86 -29.76 45.40
CA LYS A 3 10.44 -30.03 45.80
C LYS A 3 9.47 -28.83 45.79
N ARG A 4 8.50 -28.88 44.86
CA ARG A 4 7.03 -28.60 44.89
C ARG A 4 6.60 -28.56 43.40
N LEU A 5 5.71 -29.37 42.80
CA LEU A 5 4.53 -30.17 43.16
C LEU A 5 3.40 -29.37 43.79
N VAL A 6 2.51 -28.86 42.95
CA VAL A 6 1.06 -28.77 43.18
C VAL A 6 0.37 -29.13 41.86
N ALA A 7 -0.64 -29.99 41.98
CA ALA A 7 -1.44 -30.55 40.92
C ALA A 7 -2.90 -30.11 41.10
N LEU A 8 -3.66 -30.20 39.99
CA LEU A 8 -5.12 -30.39 39.90
C LEU A 8 -6.05 -29.34 40.50
N LEU A 9 -6.93 -28.79 39.65
CA LEU A 9 -8.38 -28.97 39.84
C LEU A 9 -9.16 -28.78 38.53
N LEU A 10 -10.04 -29.74 38.30
CA LEU A 10 -10.90 -29.95 37.14
C LEU A 10 -12.32 -29.91 37.72
N ILE A 11 -13.16 -28.94 37.31
CA ILE A 11 -14.61 -28.99 37.53
C ILE A 11 -15.32 -28.40 36.30
N SER A 12 -15.92 -29.33 35.56
CA SER A 12 -16.99 -29.20 34.59
C SER A 12 -18.27 -28.57 35.17
N ALA A 13 -18.97 -27.74 34.38
CA ALA A 13 -20.43 -27.64 34.44
C ALA A 13 -21.01 -27.11 33.11
N THR A 14 -21.55 -28.05 32.35
CA THR A 14 -22.49 -27.87 31.24
C THR A 14 -23.83 -27.32 31.78
N ILE A 15 -24.43 -26.35 31.09
CA ILE A 15 -25.90 -26.18 31.08
C ILE A 15 -26.33 -26.07 29.61
N MET A 16 -26.96 -27.14 29.13
CA MET A 16 -27.82 -27.13 27.95
C MET A 16 -29.19 -26.55 28.30
N SER A 17 -29.83 -25.91 27.32
CA SER A 17 -31.25 -26.01 26.88
C SER A 17 -31.74 -24.62 26.47
N ALA A 18 -32.53 -24.34 25.42
CA ALA A 18 -33.11 -25.05 24.28
C ALA A 18 -34.36 -24.22 23.90
N CYS A 19 -34.54 -23.99 22.60
CA CYS A 19 -35.80 -23.79 21.86
C CYS A 19 -36.71 -22.59 22.18
N SER A 20 -37.02 -21.82 21.13
CA SER A 20 -38.42 -21.65 20.67
C SER A 20 -38.49 -20.90 19.33
N ASP A 21 -38.66 -21.65 18.23
CA ASP A 21 -39.31 -21.18 17.01
C ASP A 21 -40.72 -20.63 17.28
N LYS A 22 -41.15 -19.62 16.50
CA LYS A 22 -42.34 -19.72 15.61
C LYS A 22 -42.66 -18.44 14.84
N ASP A 23 -42.56 -18.56 13.51
CA ASP A 23 -43.60 -18.37 12.50
C ASP A 23 -44.76 -17.39 12.75
N ASN A 24 -44.90 -16.40 11.86
CA ASN A 24 -45.93 -16.33 10.80
C ASN A 24 -45.94 -14.90 10.20
N LYS A 25 -45.73 -14.75 8.88
CA LYS A 25 -46.76 -14.75 7.80
C LYS A 25 -47.81 -13.64 7.91
N ASP A 26 -47.81 -12.74 6.94
CA ASP A 26 -48.82 -12.64 5.85
C ASP A 26 -48.42 -11.42 4.95
N ASP A 27 -48.14 -11.57 3.66
CA ASP A 27 -49.02 -11.78 2.48
C ASP A 27 -49.96 -10.60 2.14
N ASN A 28 -49.62 -9.84 1.08
CA ASN A 28 -50.47 -9.43 -0.07
C ASN A 28 -49.89 -8.19 -0.77
N SER A 29 -49.43 -8.23 -2.03
CA SER A 29 -50.12 -8.49 -3.31
C SER A 29 -50.65 -7.23 -4.03
N GLN A 30 -50.28 -7.14 -5.31
CA GLN A 30 -50.95 -6.45 -6.44
C GLN A 30 -50.86 -4.92 -6.52
N ALA A 31 -50.86 -4.24 -7.68
CA ALA A 31 -50.59 -4.54 -9.10
C ALA A 31 -50.84 -3.22 -9.88
N ASN A 32 -50.05 -2.98 -10.94
CA ASN A 32 -50.34 -2.21 -12.18
C ASN A 32 -50.84 -0.72 -12.15
N LYS A 33 -49.98 0.17 -12.70
CA LYS A 33 -50.11 1.10 -13.89
C LYS A 33 -51.50 1.72 -14.27
N PRO A 34 -51.57 2.78 -15.13
CA PRO A 34 -50.73 3.97 -15.36
C PRO A 34 -51.55 5.29 -15.58
N ASN A 35 -50.85 6.40 -15.85
CA ASN A 35 -51.27 7.59 -16.65
C ASN A 35 -52.32 8.59 -16.07
N GLU A 36 -51.94 9.86 -15.90
CA GLU A 36 -52.33 11.01 -16.76
C GLU A 36 -52.10 12.36 -16.07
N ALA A 37 -51.73 13.35 -16.91
CA ALA A 37 -51.50 14.74 -16.58
C ALA A 37 -52.76 15.49 -16.14
N VAL A 38 -52.64 16.38 -15.14
CA VAL A 38 -53.53 17.54 -14.97
C VAL A 38 -52.74 18.75 -14.49
N THR A 39 -53.06 19.85 -15.16
CA THR A 39 -52.53 21.21 -15.13
C THR A 39 -53.07 22.05 -13.96
N GLU A 40 -52.25 23.00 -13.50
CA GLU A 40 -52.55 24.29 -12.83
C GLU A 40 -53.49 24.35 -11.60
N SER A 41 -52.94 24.80 -10.47
CA SER A 41 -53.55 25.89 -9.69
C SER A 41 -52.49 26.56 -8.81
N GLY A 42 -52.32 27.86 -9.01
CA GLY A 42 -51.36 28.68 -8.30
C GLY A 42 -51.58 28.75 -6.80
N LYS A 43 -50.46 28.88 -6.08
CA LYS A 43 -50.38 29.50 -4.77
C LYS A 43 -49.13 30.37 -4.75
N THR A 44 -49.36 31.67 -4.71
CA THR A 44 -48.37 32.69 -4.45
C THR A 44 -48.08 32.65 -2.95
N ASP A 45 -46.93 32.13 -2.55
CA ASP A 45 -46.40 32.35 -1.21
C ASP A 45 -45.29 33.40 -1.28
N ASN A 46 -45.61 34.54 -0.66
CA ASN A 46 -44.70 35.61 -0.33
C ASN A 46 -43.67 35.07 0.66
N SER A 47 -42.43 34.90 0.21
CA SER A 47 -41.26 34.85 1.07
C SER A 47 -40.58 36.21 0.94
N GLU A 48 -40.86 37.11 1.88
CA GLU A 48 -40.02 38.29 2.11
C GLU A 48 -38.73 37.77 2.75
N SER A 49 -37.66 37.71 1.96
CA SER A 49 -36.31 37.51 2.48
C SER A 49 -35.88 38.80 3.17
N ASP A 50 -35.82 38.78 4.50
CA ASP A 50 -35.01 39.71 5.28
C ASP A 50 -33.54 39.39 4.95
N SER A 51 -32.92 40.22 4.10
CA SER A 51 -31.51 40.11 3.69
C SER A 51 -30.73 41.37 4.11
N SER A 52 -30.77 41.72 5.39
CA SER A 52 -30.14 42.96 5.87
C SER A 52 -29.30 42.81 7.15
N SER A 53 -28.79 41.62 7.45
CA SER A 53 -27.86 41.38 8.56
C SER A 53 -26.44 41.01 8.13
N ASP A 54 -26.22 40.65 6.86
CA ASP A 54 -24.95 40.02 6.43
C ASP A 54 -23.83 41.05 6.15
N ASP A 55 -24.17 42.33 5.95
CA ASP A 55 -23.17 43.38 5.65
C ASP A 55 -22.31 43.80 6.88
N GLU A 56 -22.76 43.54 8.12
CA GLU A 56 -22.02 43.93 9.33
C GLU A 56 -20.97 42.87 9.75
N SER A 57 -21.22 41.58 9.51
CA SER A 57 -20.28 40.49 9.83
C SER A 57 -19.02 40.53 8.96
N ASP A 58 -19.17 40.80 7.65
CA ASP A 58 -18.03 40.80 6.71
C ASP A 58 -17.01 41.91 7.05
N ALA A 59 -17.50 43.05 7.54
CA ALA A 59 -16.65 44.17 7.93
C ALA A 59 -15.86 43.90 9.22
N GLU A 60 -16.44 43.11 10.13
CA GLU A 60 -15.79 42.68 11.38
C GLU A 60 -14.66 41.70 11.08
N TYR A 61 -14.92 40.63 10.33
CA TYR A 61 -13.90 39.64 9.95
C TYR A 61 -12.75 40.23 9.14
N ALA A 62 -13.04 41.12 8.18
CA ALA A 62 -11.99 41.80 7.42
C ALA A 62 -11.04 42.61 8.34
N SER A 63 -11.55 43.14 9.45
CA SER A 63 -10.74 43.86 10.44
C SER A 63 -9.88 42.92 11.31
N GLN A 64 -10.39 41.72 11.62
CA GLN A 64 -9.64 40.68 12.30
C GLN A 64 -8.51 40.13 11.40
N VAL A 65 -8.80 39.84 10.12
CA VAL A 65 -7.82 39.39 9.11
C VAL A 65 -6.71 40.43 8.94
N GLN A 66 -7.05 41.72 8.87
CA GLN A 66 -6.06 42.79 8.83
C GLN A 66 -5.18 42.80 10.08
N THR A 67 -5.77 42.56 11.25
CA THR A 67 -5.04 42.51 12.52
C THR A 67 -4.08 41.32 12.57
N LEU A 68 -4.49 40.13 12.13
CA LEU A 68 -3.62 38.97 11.99
C LEU A 68 -2.44 39.26 11.05
N TYR A 69 -2.70 39.87 9.89
CA TYR A 69 -1.67 40.23 8.91
C TYR A 69 -0.66 41.26 9.45
N ASP A 70 -1.14 42.30 10.12
CA ASP A 70 -0.30 43.34 10.74
C ASP A 70 0.57 42.79 11.87
N ASN A 71 0.15 41.67 12.48
CA ASN A 71 0.87 40.99 13.55
C ASN A 71 1.64 39.74 13.09
N ARG A 72 1.70 39.41 11.79
CA ARG A 72 2.27 38.15 11.29
C ARG A 72 3.65 37.74 11.82
N GLN A 73 4.49 38.70 12.18
CA GLN A 73 5.77 38.41 12.85
C GLN A 73 5.65 37.61 14.17
N THR A 74 4.45 37.48 14.76
CA THR A 74 4.21 36.72 15.99
C THR A 74 3.92 35.24 15.74
N TRP A 75 3.43 34.88 14.56
CA TRP A 75 2.93 33.54 14.26
C TRP A 75 3.54 32.90 13.00
N GLU A 76 4.08 33.71 12.08
CA GLU A 76 4.71 33.22 10.86
C GLU A 76 6.04 32.51 11.16
N PHE A 77 6.23 31.31 10.61
CA PHE A 77 7.50 30.60 10.58
C PHE A 77 8.47 31.29 9.62
N ALA A 78 9.24 32.23 10.16
CA ALA A 78 10.23 32.98 9.40
C ALA A 78 11.25 32.04 8.76
N ASP A 79 11.32 32.05 7.42
CA ASP A 79 12.16 31.16 6.62
C ASP A 79 11.95 29.65 6.92
N GLY A 80 10.72 29.25 7.29
CA GLY A 80 10.39 27.87 7.64
C GLY A 80 10.91 27.40 9.00
N CYS A 81 11.38 28.33 9.83
CA CYS A 81 11.92 28.03 11.15
C CYS A 81 10.95 28.43 12.27
N TYR A 82 10.82 27.58 13.30
CA TYR A 82 10.14 27.90 14.55
C TYR A 82 11.11 27.86 15.72
N LYS A 83 11.08 28.90 16.56
CA LYS A 83 11.93 28.98 17.75
C LYS A 83 11.13 28.66 19.00
N ILE A 84 11.39 27.49 19.57
CA ILE A 84 10.78 27.07 20.83
C ILE A 84 11.16 28.08 21.93
N PRO A 85 10.20 28.60 22.72
CA PRO A 85 10.49 29.51 23.82
C PRO A 85 11.51 28.91 24.81
N GLY A 86 12.75 29.43 24.78
CA GLY A 86 13.84 28.97 25.64
C GLY A 86 14.52 27.67 25.18
N GLY A 87 14.16 27.14 24.01
CA GLY A 87 14.72 25.92 23.43
C GLY A 87 15.48 26.17 22.12
N ASP A 88 15.61 25.09 21.35
CA ASP A 88 16.25 25.07 20.04
C ASP A 88 15.31 25.61 18.95
N THR A 89 15.85 25.79 17.75
CA THR A 89 15.09 26.17 16.56
C THR A 89 14.81 24.91 15.75
N ILE A 90 13.54 24.70 15.41
CA ILE A 90 13.08 23.67 14.49
C ILE A 90 13.15 24.26 13.08
N ASP A 91 13.77 23.53 12.15
CA ASP A 91 13.80 23.84 10.72
C ASP A 91 12.84 22.86 10.05
N PHE A 92 11.69 23.35 9.57
CA PHE A 92 10.65 22.50 9.02
C PHE A 92 10.99 22.07 7.60
N ASP A 93 10.83 20.78 7.31
CA ASP A 93 10.91 20.25 5.95
C ASP A 93 9.70 20.72 5.12
N GLU A 94 8.54 20.82 5.77
CA GLU A 94 7.32 21.41 5.22
C GLU A 94 6.49 22.06 6.33
N TYR A 95 5.80 23.16 5.99
CA TYR A 95 4.95 23.91 6.90
C TYR A 95 3.85 24.62 6.11
N GLY A 96 2.85 25.14 6.82
CA GLY A 96 1.69 25.79 6.25
C GLY A 96 0.79 26.42 7.32
N TYR A 97 -0.20 27.15 6.85
CA TYR A 97 -1.15 27.88 7.68
C TYR A 97 -2.57 27.69 7.16
N ALA A 98 -3.55 27.82 8.04
CA ALA A 98 -4.97 27.90 7.69
C ALA A 98 -5.70 28.83 8.67
N VAL A 99 -6.78 29.46 8.22
CA VAL A 99 -7.62 30.36 9.05
C VAL A 99 -8.99 29.74 9.26
N THR A 100 -9.50 29.77 10.49
CA THR A 100 -10.86 29.35 10.85
C THR A 100 -11.32 30.02 12.14
N ASP A 101 -12.62 29.97 12.43
CA ASP A 101 -13.19 30.20 13.77
C ASP A 101 -13.44 28.80 14.39
N LEU A 102 -12.53 28.38 15.26
CA LEU A 102 -12.35 27.03 15.75
C LEU A 102 -13.22 26.74 16.98
N ASP A 103 -13.37 27.69 17.88
CA ASP A 103 -14.21 27.51 19.07
C ASP A 103 -15.60 28.15 18.93
N ASN A 104 -15.88 28.75 17.76
CA ASN A 104 -17.14 29.38 17.40
C ASN A 104 -17.49 30.58 18.29
N ASP A 105 -16.49 31.29 18.80
CA ASP A 105 -16.68 32.49 19.62
C ASP A 105 -16.79 33.79 18.79
N GLY A 106 -16.52 33.71 17.49
CA GLY A 106 -16.57 34.82 16.53
C GLY A 106 -15.21 35.50 16.30
N ASN A 107 -14.17 35.12 17.03
CA ASN A 107 -12.79 35.47 16.71
C ASN A 107 -12.21 34.44 15.74
N ILE A 108 -11.25 34.87 14.93
CA ILE A 108 -10.58 33.98 13.98
C ILE A 108 -9.21 33.54 14.50
N GLU A 109 -8.92 32.26 14.31
CA GLU A 109 -7.64 31.63 14.59
C GLU A 109 -6.85 31.36 13.31
N ILE A 110 -5.52 31.41 13.44
CA ILE A 110 -4.55 30.84 12.53
C ILE A 110 -4.00 29.57 13.15
N PHE A 111 -4.14 28.47 12.41
CA PHE A 111 -3.35 27.26 12.59
C PHE A 111 -2.02 27.43 11.89
N ALA A 112 -0.92 27.24 12.61
CA ALA A 112 0.42 27.19 12.04
C ALA A 112 1.03 25.83 12.39
N SER A 113 1.31 25.01 11.38
CA SER A 113 1.85 23.66 11.61
C SER A 113 3.04 23.39 10.70
N GLY A 114 3.82 22.36 11.02
CA GLY A 114 4.90 21.89 10.18
C GLY A 114 5.56 20.66 10.77
N PHE A 115 6.28 19.91 9.93
CA PHE A 115 7.02 18.72 10.36
C PHE A 115 8.51 18.84 10.04
N ALA A 116 9.33 18.16 10.84
CA ALA A 116 10.77 18.16 10.67
C ALA A 116 11.39 16.78 10.91
N GLY A 117 12.49 16.54 10.20
CA GLY A 117 13.34 15.37 10.38
C GLY A 117 12.79 14.12 9.71
N SER A 118 13.61 13.07 9.69
CA SER A 118 13.26 11.80 9.02
C SER A 118 12.06 11.08 9.63
N GLY A 119 11.73 11.41 10.89
CA GLY A 119 10.56 10.89 11.59
C GLY A 119 9.25 11.61 11.26
N ARG A 120 9.33 12.77 10.59
CA ARG A 120 8.21 13.71 10.39
C ARG A 120 7.49 14.06 11.70
N PHE A 121 8.25 14.47 12.71
CA PHE A 121 7.65 14.94 13.96
C PHE A 121 7.02 16.30 13.72
N SER A 122 5.73 16.39 13.99
CA SER A 122 4.90 17.57 13.72
C SER A 122 4.85 18.51 14.92
N THR A 123 4.68 19.81 14.64
CA THR A 123 4.47 20.85 15.65
C THR A 123 3.38 21.79 15.15
N SER A 124 2.41 22.08 15.99
CA SER A 124 1.17 22.77 15.69
C SER A 124 0.86 23.84 16.74
N LEU A 125 0.62 25.05 16.26
CA LEU A 125 0.37 26.24 17.07
C LEU A 125 -0.94 26.89 16.62
N VAL A 126 -1.66 27.47 17.59
CA VAL A 126 -2.90 28.20 17.33
C VAL A 126 -2.77 29.62 17.85
N TYR A 127 -3.09 30.57 17.00
CA TYR A 127 -3.05 32.00 17.28
C TYR A 127 -4.40 32.62 16.99
N GLU A 128 -4.89 33.45 17.88
CA GLU A 128 -6.23 34.02 17.81
C GLU A 128 -6.16 35.54 17.77
N TYR A 129 -7.09 36.14 17.05
CA TYR A 129 -7.36 37.57 17.11
C TYR A 129 -7.81 38.02 18.51
N ASP A 130 -7.23 39.11 19.02
CA ASP A 130 -7.67 39.73 20.28
C ASP A 130 -7.79 41.25 20.09
N ASP A 131 -8.98 41.79 20.35
CA ASP A 131 -9.32 43.22 20.23
C ASP A 131 -8.33 44.15 20.98
N GLU A 132 -7.82 43.73 22.14
CA GLU A 132 -6.96 44.54 23.00
C GLU A 132 -5.47 44.28 22.77
N LYS A 133 -5.11 43.03 22.48
CA LYS A 133 -3.72 42.55 22.40
C LYS A 133 -3.22 42.33 20.98
N GLY A 134 -4.10 42.43 19.99
CA GLY A 134 -3.82 42.17 18.58
C GLY A 134 -3.94 40.68 18.25
N VAL A 135 -2.95 39.89 18.68
CA VAL A 135 -2.93 38.44 18.48
C VAL A 135 -2.40 37.77 19.75
N ILE A 136 -3.06 36.70 20.17
CA ILE A 136 -2.64 35.86 21.30
C ILE A 136 -2.37 34.43 20.83
N MET A 137 -1.47 33.72 21.51
CA MET A 137 -1.18 32.32 21.25
C MET A 137 -1.88 31.46 22.29
N TRP A 138 -2.57 30.41 21.86
CA TRP A 138 -3.22 29.45 22.74
C TRP A 138 -2.20 28.56 23.46
N ASP A 139 -2.63 27.91 24.54
CA ASP A 139 -1.83 26.85 25.18
C ASP A 139 -2.05 25.53 24.44
N THR A 140 -1.16 25.21 23.50
CA THR A 140 -1.21 23.97 22.71
C THR A 140 -0.44 22.81 23.37
N SER A 141 0.01 22.94 24.62
CA SER A 141 0.85 21.93 25.28
C SER A 141 0.18 20.57 25.47
N ASN A 142 -1.15 20.49 25.34
CA ASN A 142 -1.91 19.24 25.40
C ASN A 142 -2.27 18.67 24.01
N LEU A 143 -1.71 19.21 22.91
CA LEU A 143 -1.82 18.61 21.57
C LEU A 143 -0.87 17.41 21.41
N ALA A 144 0.27 17.42 22.08
CA ALA A 144 1.25 16.35 21.96
C ALA A 144 0.72 15.05 22.60
N TYR A 145 0.65 13.99 21.79
CA TYR A 145 0.28 12.66 22.24
C TYR A 145 1.51 11.76 22.52
N ASP A 146 2.69 12.13 22.02
CA ASP A 146 3.98 11.54 22.37
C ASP A 146 5.12 12.55 22.08
N ASP A 147 6.05 12.19 21.18
CA ASP A 147 7.08 13.07 20.64
C ASP A 147 6.60 13.91 19.43
N SER A 148 5.34 13.72 18.99
CA SER A 148 4.69 14.42 17.87
C SER A 148 3.33 15.01 18.26
N GLU A 149 2.88 15.98 17.47
CA GLU A 149 1.59 16.66 17.58
C GLU A 149 0.78 16.39 16.30
N PRO A 150 -0.57 16.43 16.33
CA PRO A 150 -1.38 16.25 15.14
C PRO A 150 -0.93 17.15 13.99
N ASP A 151 -0.84 16.54 12.82
CA ASP A 151 -0.39 17.18 11.59
C ASP A 151 -1.58 17.72 10.82
N PHE A 152 -1.64 19.04 10.73
CA PHE A 152 -2.74 19.75 10.07
C PHE A 152 -2.43 20.11 8.61
N ILE A 153 -1.23 19.77 8.11
CA ILE A 153 -0.79 20.18 6.76
C ILE A 153 -0.60 19.01 5.84
N THR A 154 -0.37 17.81 6.37
CA THR A 154 -0.19 16.65 5.52
C THR A 154 -1.50 16.06 5.04
N LYS A 155 -1.46 15.56 3.80
CA LYS A 155 -2.57 14.97 3.02
C LYS A 155 -3.08 13.63 3.58
N ILE A 156 -2.99 13.41 4.89
CA ILE A 156 -2.92 12.06 5.46
C ILE A 156 -4.28 11.45 5.69
N LEU A 157 -5.30 12.28 5.92
CA LEU A 157 -6.64 11.76 6.14
C LEU A 157 -7.29 11.25 4.86
N THR A 158 -6.84 11.65 3.66
CA THR A 158 -7.51 11.25 2.42
C THR A 158 -6.55 11.13 1.25
N ASN A 159 -6.68 10.04 0.48
CA ASN A 159 -6.10 9.94 -0.86
C ASN A 159 -6.94 10.69 -1.92
N ASP A 160 -7.99 11.44 -1.54
CA ASP A 160 -8.84 12.17 -2.50
C ASP A 160 -8.08 13.38 -3.08
N PRO A 161 -7.81 13.40 -4.40
CA PRO A 161 -7.15 14.54 -5.04
C PRO A 161 -7.91 15.87 -4.91
N LYS A 162 -9.22 15.84 -4.58
CA LYS A 162 -10.03 17.06 -4.35
C LYS A 162 -9.74 17.74 -3.02
N LEU A 163 -9.16 17.00 -2.07
CA LEU A 163 -8.79 17.50 -0.75
C LEU A 163 -7.30 17.85 -0.67
N ASP A 164 -6.58 17.74 -1.79
CA ASP A 164 -5.18 18.15 -1.89
C ASP A 164 -5.02 19.66 -1.61
N GLY A 165 -4.23 19.99 -0.60
CA GLY A 165 -3.94 21.37 -0.20
C GLY A 165 -5.00 22.03 0.69
N LYS A 166 -5.95 21.26 1.22
CA LYS A 166 -6.92 21.74 2.22
C LYS A 166 -6.57 21.24 3.62
N LEU A 167 -6.76 22.10 4.62
CA LEU A 167 -6.88 21.70 6.00
C LEU A 167 -8.29 21.13 6.15
N LEU A 168 -8.37 19.86 6.49
CA LEU A 168 -9.61 19.23 6.84
C LEU A 168 -9.72 19.14 8.37
N LEU A 169 -10.60 19.97 8.94
CA LEU A 169 -10.99 19.83 10.34
C LEU A 169 -12.39 19.23 10.35
N ALA A 170 -12.47 17.94 10.61
CA ALA A 170 -13.73 17.26 10.81
C ALA A 170 -14.35 17.75 12.13
N GLY A 171 -15.16 18.79 12.06
CA GLY A 171 -15.85 19.38 13.19
C GLY A 171 -17.07 18.57 13.59
N PHE A 172 -17.25 18.39 14.88
CA PHE A 172 -18.38 17.70 15.45
C PHE A 172 -18.95 18.62 16.53
N GLU A 173 -20.20 19.06 16.34
CA GLU A 173 -20.90 19.87 17.33
C GLU A 173 -21.49 18.94 18.39
N SER A 174 -21.07 19.11 19.64
CA SER A 174 -21.66 18.42 20.78
C SER A 174 -22.88 19.18 21.32
N GLU A 175 -23.76 18.51 22.08
CA GLU A 175 -24.90 19.16 22.76
C GLU A 175 -24.49 20.31 23.69
N ASP A 176 -23.23 20.31 24.15
CA ASP A 176 -22.67 21.32 25.06
C ASP A 176 -21.99 22.48 24.31
N ASN A 177 -22.08 22.53 22.97
CA ASN A 177 -21.38 23.47 22.08
C ASN A 177 -19.84 23.43 22.17
N ASP A 178 -19.26 22.36 22.71
CA ASP A 178 -17.81 22.15 22.62
C ASP A 178 -17.45 21.76 21.18
N GLY A 179 -16.42 22.40 20.63
CA GLY A 179 -15.86 22.07 19.32
C GLY A 179 -15.05 20.78 19.43
N LEU A 180 -15.54 19.70 18.83
CA LEU A 180 -14.83 18.42 18.78
C LEU A 180 -14.26 18.20 17.38
N TYR A 181 -13.03 17.72 17.27
CA TYR A 181 -12.38 17.49 15.98
C TYR A 181 -11.70 16.13 15.90
N LEU A 182 -11.76 15.48 14.74
CA LEU A 182 -10.86 14.36 14.42
C LEU A 182 -9.58 14.92 13.77
N ALA A 183 -8.44 14.53 14.31
CA ALA A 183 -7.12 14.85 13.77
C ALA A 183 -6.28 13.57 13.60
N ALA A 184 -5.28 13.62 12.72
CA ALA A 184 -4.29 12.56 12.57
C ALA A 184 -2.88 13.11 12.80
N ASP A 185 -2.02 12.27 13.38
CA ASP A 185 -0.59 12.50 13.54
C ASP A 185 0.15 11.36 12.84
N TYR A 186 1.08 11.67 11.95
CA TYR A 186 1.78 10.67 11.16
C TYR A 186 3.28 10.69 11.35
N GLU A 187 3.78 9.56 11.81
CA GLU A 187 5.19 9.32 12.04
C GLU A 187 5.75 8.40 10.96
N VAL A 188 6.93 8.75 10.42
CA VAL A 188 7.64 7.95 9.43
C VAL A 188 8.79 7.20 10.08
N TYR A 189 8.84 5.88 9.94
CA TYR A 189 9.93 5.04 10.45
C TYR A 189 10.99 4.71 9.39
N GLY A 190 11.01 5.49 8.30
CA GLY A 190 11.89 5.32 7.14
C GLY A 190 11.24 4.46 6.06
N ALA A 191 12.04 3.69 5.32
CA ALA A 191 11.55 2.83 4.23
C ALA A 191 10.70 1.64 4.71
N THR A 192 10.70 1.36 6.02
CA THR A 192 9.99 0.22 6.61
C THR A 192 8.52 0.50 6.91
N GLY A 193 8.08 1.76 6.82
CA GLY A 193 6.69 2.16 7.04
C GLY A 193 6.53 3.33 8.01
N GLY A 194 5.39 3.40 8.69
CA GLY A 194 5.01 4.53 9.55
C GLY A 194 3.81 4.23 10.43
N LYS A 195 3.40 5.20 11.24
CA LYS A 195 2.26 5.11 12.15
C LYS A 195 1.39 6.34 12.00
N THR A 196 0.08 6.15 11.88
CA THR A 196 -0.93 7.20 11.95
C THR A 196 -1.70 7.07 13.26
N SER A 197 -1.64 8.09 14.12
CA SER A 197 -2.42 8.16 15.35
C SER A 197 -3.66 9.03 15.11
N TYR A 198 -4.84 8.50 15.42
CA TYR A 198 -6.12 9.21 15.27
C TYR A 198 -6.55 9.77 16.62
N LEU A 199 -6.68 11.09 16.66
CA LEU A 199 -6.84 11.88 17.88
C LEU A 199 -8.19 12.57 17.87
N LYS A 200 -8.86 12.56 19.02
CA LYS A 200 -9.98 13.44 19.31
C LYS A 200 -9.44 14.73 19.92
N LEU A 201 -9.68 15.84 19.28
CA LEU A 201 -9.42 17.17 19.84
C LEU A 201 -10.70 17.72 20.45
N SER A 202 -10.59 18.33 21.62
CA SER A 202 -11.66 19.10 22.25
C SER A 202 -11.19 20.53 22.42
N VAL A 203 -11.97 21.48 21.92
CA VAL A 203 -11.69 22.91 21.94
C VAL A 203 -12.75 23.63 22.76
N ASN A 204 -12.31 24.37 23.78
CA ASN A 204 -13.20 25.19 24.62
C ASN A 204 -12.38 26.33 25.25
N ASP A 205 -12.81 27.58 25.05
CA ASP A 205 -12.28 28.79 25.72
C ASP A 205 -10.75 28.89 25.58
N ASN A 206 -10.27 28.88 24.32
CA ASN A 206 -8.86 29.00 23.94
C ASN A 206 -7.94 27.90 24.50
N ALA A 207 -8.52 26.77 24.92
CA ALA A 207 -7.81 25.58 25.33
C ALA A 207 -8.12 24.41 24.39
N ILE A 208 -7.07 23.68 24.02
CA ILE A 208 -7.18 22.45 23.24
C ILE A 208 -6.66 21.29 24.08
N THR A 209 -7.38 20.17 24.06
CA THR A 209 -6.91 18.89 24.58
C THR A 209 -7.00 17.82 23.49
N SER A 210 -6.04 16.91 23.46
CA SER A 210 -6.05 15.74 22.59
C SER A 210 -6.24 14.44 23.39
N GLU A 211 -6.90 13.46 22.78
CA GLU A 211 -7.07 12.10 23.28
C GLU A 211 -6.86 11.12 22.12
N LEU A 212 -5.96 10.14 22.27
CA LEU A 212 -5.83 9.08 21.27
C LEU A 212 -7.07 8.21 21.29
N ILE A 213 -7.65 8.02 20.11
CA ILE A 213 -8.75 7.08 19.91
C ILE A 213 -8.19 5.71 19.50
N SER A 214 -7.31 5.71 18.50
CA SER A 214 -6.74 4.51 17.90
C SER A 214 -5.53 4.87 17.04
N SER A 215 -4.74 3.88 16.64
CA SER A 215 -3.66 4.09 15.67
C SER A 215 -3.60 2.98 14.63
N GLU A 216 -3.05 3.33 13.48
CA GLU A 216 -2.70 2.44 12.39
C GLU A 216 -1.18 2.43 12.24
N THR A 217 -0.57 1.25 12.09
CA THR A 217 0.85 1.11 11.78
C THR A 217 0.99 0.34 10.48
N THR A 218 1.66 0.96 9.51
CA THR A 218 2.08 0.32 8.27
C THR A 218 3.51 -0.17 8.43
N GLU A 219 3.75 -1.47 8.27
CA GLU A 219 5.07 -2.08 8.21
C GLU A 219 5.19 -2.86 6.89
N TYR A 220 6.01 -2.38 5.96
CA TYR A 220 6.11 -2.91 4.59
C TYR A 220 4.73 -2.97 3.90
N THR A 221 4.20 -4.19 3.67
CA THR A 221 2.89 -4.46 3.06
C THR A 221 1.81 -4.81 4.08
N THR A 222 2.11 -4.74 5.38
CA THR A 222 1.16 -5.11 6.44
C THR A 222 0.67 -3.86 7.16
N VAL A 223 -0.65 -3.76 7.34
CA VAL A 223 -1.28 -2.75 8.18
C VAL A 223 -1.78 -3.40 9.46
N LYS A 224 -1.48 -2.79 10.60
CA LYS A 224 -1.96 -3.19 11.92
C LYS A 224 -2.74 -2.04 12.54
N TYR A 225 -3.79 -2.36 13.27
CA TYR A 225 -4.59 -1.39 14.00
C TYR A 225 -4.45 -1.64 15.50
N ALA A 226 -4.40 -0.58 16.30
CA ALA A 226 -4.32 -0.67 17.75
C ALA A 226 -5.26 0.30 18.44
N ASP A 227 -5.79 -0.08 19.60
CA ASP A 227 -6.59 0.79 20.47
C ASP A 227 -5.74 1.86 21.18
N GLU A 228 -6.38 2.69 22.01
CA GLU A 228 -5.72 3.75 22.79
C GLU A 228 -4.61 3.25 23.74
N ASP A 229 -4.73 2.00 24.20
CA ASP A 229 -3.76 1.33 25.08
C ASP A 229 -2.61 0.66 24.29
N GLY A 230 -2.67 0.67 22.96
CA GLY A 230 -1.71 0.04 22.05
C GLY A 230 -1.91 -1.47 21.88
N ASN A 231 -3.08 -2.01 22.20
CA ASN A 231 -3.40 -3.41 21.93
C ASN A 231 -3.89 -3.58 20.49
N ASP A 232 -3.42 -4.62 19.80
CA ASP A 232 -3.88 -4.94 18.45
C ASP A 232 -5.39 -5.18 18.40
N VAL A 233 -6.07 -4.55 17.44
CA VAL A 233 -7.51 -4.68 17.19
C VAL A 233 -7.80 -4.95 15.71
N SER A 234 -9.00 -5.44 15.40
CA SER A 234 -9.45 -5.56 14.01
C SER A 234 -9.72 -4.18 13.41
N PHE A 235 -9.73 -4.08 12.07
CA PHE A 235 -10.15 -2.86 11.38
C PHE A 235 -11.55 -2.40 11.82
N ASP A 236 -12.52 -3.31 11.93
CA ASP A 236 -13.87 -2.98 12.42
C ASP A 236 -13.88 -2.39 13.82
N SER A 237 -13.00 -2.89 14.69
CA SER A 237 -12.86 -2.36 16.04
C SER A 237 -12.23 -0.97 16.00
N PHE A 238 -11.19 -0.77 15.18
CA PHE A 238 -10.56 0.52 14.91
C PHE A 238 -11.56 1.57 14.40
N THR A 239 -12.33 1.26 13.36
CA THR A 239 -13.36 2.18 12.83
C THR A 239 -14.49 2.40 13.83
N GLY A 240 -14.87 1.36 14.58
CA GLY A 240 -15.85 1.44 15.65
C GLY A 240 -15.43 2.37 16.78
N LEU A 241 -14.15 2.37 17.16
CA LEU A 241 -13.59 3.29 18.16
C LEU A 241 -13.68 4.75 17.70
N ILE A 242 -13.29 5.03 16.45
CA ILE A 242 -13.40 6.38 15.87
C ILE A 242 -14.87 6.83 15.86
N ARG A 243 -15.79 6.01 15.37
CA ARG A 243 -17.24 6.33 15.40
C ARG A 243 -17.76 6.56 16.83
N MET A 244 -17.34 5.72 17.78
CA MET A 244 -17.75 5.86 19.17
C MET A 244 -17.28 7.17 19.81
N ALA A 245 -16.10 7.67 19.42
CA ALA A 245 -15.57 8.93 19.92
C ALA A 245 -16.47 10.14 19.59
N PHE A 246 -17.27 10.03 18.54
CA PHE A 246 -18.16 11.09 18.01
C PHE A 246 -19.65 10.71 17.94
N TYR A 247 -20.07 9.54 18.45
CA TYR A 247 -21.43 8.98 18.25
C TYR A 247 -22.62 9.88 18.64
N ASN A 248 -22.44 10.85 19.55
CA ASN A 248 -23.50 11.79 19.98
C ASN A 248 -23.28 13.23 19.48
N CYS A 249 -22.50 13.40 18.41
CA CYS A 249 -22.23 14.73 17.86
C CYS A 249 -22.95 14.88 16.52
N ASP A 250 -23.39 16.09 16.22
CA ASP A 250 -23.87 16.42 14.88
C ASP A 250 -22.64 16.68 14.00
N GLU A 251 -22.58 15.98 12.85
CA GLU A 251 -21.47 16.10 11.91
C GLU A 251 -21.48 17.48 11.24
N SER A 252 -20.38 18.21 11.33
CA SER A 252 -20.21 19.56 10.77
C SER A 252 -18.80 19.72 10.20
N PHE A 253 -18.62 19.38 8.93
CA PHE A 253 -17.29 19.44 8.31
C PHE A 253 -16.96 20.87 7.87
N LYS A 254 -15.85 21.41 8.41
CA LYS A 254 -15.25 22.67 7.95
C LYS A 254 -13.94 22.35 7.22
N SER A 255 -13.77 22.90 6.02
CA SER A 255 -12.47 22.86 5.33
C SER A 255 -11.95 24.27 5.09
N SER A 256 -10.65 24.46 5.17
CA SER A 256 -9.99 25.74 4.89
C SER A 256 -8.79 25.51 3.98
N ASN A 257 -8.50 26.42 3.06
CA ASN A 257 -7.34 26.31 2.20
C ASN A 257 -6.05 26.51 2.99
N ILE A 258 -5.09 25.60 2.82
CA ILE A 258 -3.74 25.75 3.38
C ILE A 258 -2.96 26.73 2.51
N PHE A 259 -2.21 27.62 3.15
CA PHE A 259 -1.31 28.53 2.48
C PHE A 259 0.09 28.53 3.10
N LYS A 260 1.10 28.92 2.31
CA LYS A 260 2.48 29.13 2.77
C LYS A 260 2.92 30.59 2.66
N GLU A 261 2.44 31.29 1.63
CA GLU A 261 2.75 32.70 1.43
C GLU A 261 1.83 33.58 2.27
N VAL A 262 2.41 34.42 3.14
CA VAL A 262 1.65 35.29 4.04
C VAL A 262 1.40 36.65 3.38
N THR A 263 0.25 36.77 2.72
CA THR A 263 -0.30 38.05 2.26
C THR A 263 -1.71 38.26 2.79
N LEU A 264 -2.15 39.52 2.88
CA LEU A 264 -3.49 39.85 3.35
C LEU A 264 -4.57 39.13 2.52
N ASP A 265 -4.44 39.18 1.20
CA ASP A 265 -5.40 38.56 0.27
C ASP A 265 -5.44 37.02 0.48
N ILE A 266 -4.30 36.37 0.71
CA ILE A 266 -4.24 34.92 0.93
C ILE A 266 -4.85 34.50 2.28
N ILE A 267 -4.63 35.29 3.34
CA ILE A 267 -5.27 35.04 4.65
C ILE A 267 -6.79 35.16 4.51
N GLN A 268 -7.26 36.21 3.82
CA GLN A 268 -8.68 36.38 3.53
C GLN A 268 -9.22 35.23 2.69
N ASP A 269 -8.52 34.83 1.62
CA ASP A 269 -8.93 33.72 0.76
C ASP A 269 -9.00 32.38 1.53
N SER A 270 -8.13 32.16 2.50
CA SER A 270 -8.19 30.99 3.39
C SER A 270 -9.46 31.01 4.25
N TYR A 271 -9.77 32.15 4.89
CA TYR A 271 -11.00 32.32 5.66
C TYR A 271 -12.27 32.23 4.79
N ASP A 272 -12.30 32.92 3.65
CA ASP A 272 -13.44 32.91 2.72
C ASP A 272 -13.66 31.54 2.07
N SER A 273 -12.61 30.70 2.05
CA SER A 273 -12.72 29.31 1.59
C SER A 273 -13.34 28.37 2.60
N ILE A 274 -13.61 28.83 3.82
CA ILE A 274 -14.36 28.06 4.81
C ILE A 274 -15.73 27.75 4.21
N ALA A 275 -15.88 26.49 3.85
CA ALA A 275 -17.11 25.95 3.33
C ALA A 275 -17.59 24.85 4.27
N ASP A 276 -18.89 24.87 4.56
CA ASP A 276 -19.57 23.72 5.12
C ASP A 276 -19.54 22.61 4.06
N GLU A 277 -18.66 21.63 4.24
CA GLU A 277 -18.56 20.46 3.36
C GLU A 277 -19.63 19.45 3.78
N THR A 278 -20.91 19.83 3.59
CA THR A 278 -22.10 19.05 3.98
C THR A 278 -22.23 17.68 3.30
N SER A 279 -21.35 17.36 2.35
CA SER A 279 -21.29 16.06 1.68
C SER A 279 -20.25 15.10 2.25
N LEU A 280 -19.36 15.57 3.13
CA LEU A 280 -18.39 14.69 3.78
C LEU A 280 -19.07 13.92 4.91
N HIS A 281 -18.67 12.68 5.11
CA HIS A 281 -19.07 11.84 6.24
C HIS A 281 -17.84 11.33 6.99
N LEU A 282 -17.99 11.00 8.28
CA LEU A 282 -16.89 10.47 9.07
C LEU A 282 -16.26 9.24 8.42
N GLU A 283 -17.07 8.41 7.74
CA GLU A 283 -16.63 7.26 6.96
C GLU A 283 -15.58 7.59 5.89
N GLU A 284 -15.63 8.78 5.29
CA GLU A 284 -14.72 9.19 4.21
C GLU A 284 -13.38 9.69 4.75
N LEU A 285 -13.24 9.84 6.08
CA LEU A 285 -12.03 10.30 6.76
C LEU A 285 -11.29 9.20 7.51
N ILE A 286 -11.97 8.08 7.70
CA ILE A 286 -11.36 6.86 8.20
C ILE A 286 -10.79 6.15 6.96
N PRO A 287 -9.55 5.63 7.01
CA PRO A 287 -9.03 4.81 5.93
C PRO A 287 -10.07 3.77 5.56
N GLU A 288 -10.44 3.68 4.28
CA GLU A 288 -11.26 2.55 3.84
C GLU A 288 -10.48 1.27 4.13
N ASN A 289 -11.19 0.23 4.56
CA ASN A 289 -10.55 -1.08 4.68
C ASN A 289 -10.07 -1.44 3.28
N SER A 290 -8.78 -1.31 3.02
CA SER A 290 -8.16 -2.06 1.92
C SER A 290 -7.97 -3.53 2.36
N ALA A 291 -8.95 -4.07 3.08
CA ALA A 291 -8.97 -5.44 3.52
C ALA A 291 -10.39 -5.97 3.32
N SER A 292 -10.48 -6.94 2.44
CA SER A 292 -11.74 -7.36 1.83
C SER A 292 -12.75 -7.97 2.77
N GLU A 293 -14.01 -8.10 2.32
CA GLU A 293 -15.02 -8.96 2.93
C GLU A 293 -14.54 -10.42 3.15
N LEU A 294 -13.50 -10.87 2.43
CA LEU A 294 -12.85 -12.16 2.67
C LEU A 294 -12.05 -12.17 3.98
N ASN A 295 -11.44 -11.06 4.39
CA ASN A 295 -10.69 -10.95 5.65
C ASN A 295 -11.61 -11.10 6.86
N GLU A 296 -12.80 -10.48 6.84
CA GLU A 296 -13.77 -10.60 7.94
C GLU A 296 -14.25 -12.04 8.15
N THR A 297 -14.30 -12.87 7.10
CA THR A 297 -14.86 -14.23 7.25
C THR A 297 -13.82 -15.32 7.49
N VAL A 298 -12.57 -15.11 7.07
CA VAL A 298 -11.52 -16.14 7.14
C VAL A 298 -10.62 -15.97 8.37
N SER A 299 -10.57 -14.77 8.99
CA SER A 299 -9.64 -14.44 10.08
C SER A 299 -9.90 -15.16 11.41
N ASP A 300 -11.02 -15.88 11.57
CA ASP A 300 -11.39 -16.46 12.86
C ASP A 300 -10.48 -17.61 13.32
N ASN A 301 -9.65 -18.19 12.45
CA ASN A 301 -8.70 -19.26 12.83
C ASN A 301 -7.38 -19.32 12.03
N ILE A 302 -7.19 -18.50 10.99
CA ILE A 302 -5.99 -18.52 10.14
C ILE A 302 -5.58 -17.05 9.90
N GLU A 303 -4.30 -16.71 10.13
CA GLU A 303 -3.71 -15.41 9.77
C GLU A 303 -3.68 -15.27 8.23
N ILE A 304 -4.84 -15.02 7.63
CA ILE A 304 -5.02 -14.76 6.21
C ILE A 304 -5.32 -13.28 6.04
N THR A 305 -4.48 -12.59 5.26
CA THR A 305 -4.73 -11.21 4.84
C THR A 305 -4.93 -11.17 3.33
N VAL A 306 -6.08 -10.73 2.87
CA VAL A 306 -6.35 -10.44 1.47
C VAL A 306 -6.02 -8.97 1.23
N ASN A 307 -5.02 -8.69 0.40
CA ASN A 307 -4.69 -7.33 -0.04
C ASN A 307 -5.55 -7.01 -1.25
N ASP A 308 -6.32 -5.92 -1.16
CA ASP A 308 -7.37 -5.63 -2.12
C ASP A 308 -7.41 -4.18 -2.62
N SER A 309 -6.40 -3.40 -2.26
CA SER A 309 -6.26 -1.98 -2.55
C SER A 309 -6.36 -1.60 -4.05
N LEU A 310 -6.48 -2.59 -4.94
CA LEU A 310 -6.46 -2.45 -6.38
C LEU A 310 -7.71 -2.98 -7.09
N LEU A 311 -8.67 -3.64 -6.40
CA LEU A 311 -9.80 -4.32 -7.06
C LEU A 311 -11.18 -4.06 -6.42
N ASP A 312 -12.19 -3.85 -7.28
CA ASP A 312 -13.60 -3.83 -6.89
C ASP A 312 -14.13 -5.27 -6.77
N TYR A 313 -14.43 -5.69 -5.55
CA TYR A 313 -14.96 -7.03 -5.23
C TYR A 313 -16.25 -7.41 -5.96
N SER A 314 -16.98 -6.45 -6.53
CA SER A 314 -18.20 -6.74 -7.27
C SER A 314 -17.93 -7.49 -8.59
N ASP A 315 -16.68 -7.54 -9.05
CA ASP A 315 -16.31 -8.17 -10.32
C ASP A 315 -16.00 -9.68 -10.19
N ILE A 316 -15.75 -10.19 -8.98
CA ILE A 316 -15.50 -11.62 -8.75
C ILE A 316 -16.83 -12.34 -8.53
N ASP A 317 -17.11 -13.35 -9.36
CA ASP A 317 -18.33 -14.14 -9.24
C ASP A 317 -18.39 -14.92 -7.91
N GLU A 318 -19.60 -15.08 -7.39
CA GLU A 318 -19.85 -15.70 -6.07
C GLU A 318 -19.39 -17.17 -6.00
N GLU A 319 -19.42 -17.90 -7.12
CA GLU A 319 -18.99 -19.30 -7.16
C GLU A 319 -17.47 -19.42 -6.98
N SER A 320 -16.69 -18.61 -7.72
CA SER A 320 -15.24 -18.53 -7.57
C SER A 320 -14.85 -18.10 -6.16
N ARG A 321 -15.49 -17.04 -5.63
CA ARG A 321 -15.26 -16.55 -4.26
C ARG A 321 -15.45 -17.63 -3.21
N GLN A 322 -16.53 -18.40 -3.31
CA GLN A 322 -16.84 -19.49 -2.39
C GLN A 322 -15.83 -20.64 -2.52
N LEU A 323 -15.41 -21.00 -3.74
CA LEU A 323 -14.40 -22.05 -3.97
C LEU A 323 -13.03 -21.67 -3.38
N TYR A 324 -12.59 -20.43 -3.58
CA TYR A 324 -11.34 -19.91 -3.01
C TYR A 324 -11.36 -19.94 -1.49
N ARG A 325 -12.46 -19.45 -0.89
CA ARG A 325 -12.67 -19.49 0.56
C ARG A 325 -12.65 -20.91 1.10
N ASP A 326 -13.43 -21.81 0.51
CA ASP A 326 -13.49 -23.21 0.95
C ASP A 326 -12.11 -23.88 0.84
N PHE A 327 -11.29 -23.54 -0.15
CA PHE A 327 -9.94 -24.06 -0.26
C PHE A 327 -9.03 -23.59 0.88
N LEU A 328 -9.00 -22.27 1.15
CA LEU A 328 -8.20 -21.68 2.23
C LEU A 328 -8.60 -22.20 3.62
N GLU A 329 -9.89 -22.47 3.82
CA GLU A 329 -10.44 -23.05 5.06
C GLU A 329 -10.27 -24.59 5.15
N GLY A 330 -9.66 -25.23 4.15
CA GLY A 330 -9.45 -26.68 4.09
C GLY A 330 -10.74 -27.49 3.87
N LYS A 331 -11.82 -26.85 3.41
CA LYS A 331 -13.11 -27.45 3.05
C LYS A 331 -13.16 -27.92 1.60
N ALA A 332 -12.32 -27.36 0.73
CA ALA A 332 -12.14 -27.77 -0.67
C ALA A 332 -10.68 -28.15 -0.98
N THR A 333 -10.48 -28.71 -2.17
CA THR A 333 -9.18 -29.09 -2.72
C THR A 333 -9.05 -28.53 -4.13
N ALA A 334 -7.83 -28.27 -4.57
CA ALA A 334 -7.53 -27.78 -5.91
C ALA A 334 -6.74 -28.82 -6.74
N ILE A 335 -7.03 -28.92 -8.03
CA ILE A 335 -6.41 -29.86 -8.97
C ILE A 335 -5.08 -29.29 -9.46
N TYR A 336 -3.97 -30.02 -9.32
CA TYR A 336 -2.68 -29.57 -9.85
C TYR A 336 -2.62 -29.69 -11.38
N LYS A 337 -2.62 -28.56 -12.08
CA LYS A 337 -2.89 -28.50 -13.52
C LYS A 337 -1.70 -28.90 -14.39
N ASP A 338 -0.53 -28.32 -14.15
CA ASP A 338 0.69 -28.58 -14.92
C ASP A 338 1.95 -28.58 -14.04
N PRO A 339 2.70 -29.69 -13.94
CA PRO A 339 3.96 -29.72 -13.22
C PRO A 339 5.06 -28.81 -13.78
N GLU A 340 4.96 -28.37 -15.04
CA GLU A 340 5.91 -27.42 -15.63
C GLU A 340 5.67 -25.97 -15.16
N SER A 341 4.54 -25.68 -14.52
CA SER A 341 4.25 -24.39 -13.91
C SER A 341 4.96 -24.17 -12.57
N ASP A 342 5.78 -25.12 -12.12
CA ASP A 342 6.52 -25.03 -10.86
C ASP A 342 7.82 -24.24 -11.06
N THR A 343 7.91 -23.08 -10.44
CA THR A 343 9.08 -22.20 -10.45
C THR A 343 9.88 -22.25 -9.16
N SER A 344 9.52 -23.14 -8.23
CA SER A 344 10.21 -23.27 -6.96
C SER A 344 11.65 -23.74 -7.10
N GLU A 345 12.51 -23.39 -6.14
CA GLU A 345 13.87 -23.92 -6.08
C GLU A 345 13.83 -25.46 -6.04
N ASN A 346 14.66 -26.12 -6.85
CA ASN A 346 14.69 -27.58 -7.01
C ASN A 346 13.38 -28.23 -7.48
N LYS A 347 12.40 -27.44 -7.94
CA LYS A 347 11.11 -27.92 -8.46
C LYS A 347 10.42 -28.84 -7.44
N ILE A 348 10.32 -28.37 -6.19
CA ILE A 348 9.80 -29.14 -5.05
C ILE A 348 8.34 -29.55 -5.27
N PHE A 349 7.51 -28.68 -5.82
CA PHE A 349 6.09 -28.98 -6.06
C PHE A 349 5.92 -29.97 -7.21
N LYS A 350 6.67 -29.82 -8.31
CA LYS A 350 6.73 -30.79 -9.41
C LYS A 350 7.17 -32.17 -8.94
N SER A 351 8.06 -32.23 -7.95
CA SER A 351 8.58 -33.48 -7.39
C SER A 351 7.58 -34.15 -6.44
N ALA A 352 6.84 -33.37 -5.67
CA ALA A 352 5.90 -33.86 -4.65
C ALA A 352 4.47 -34.09 -5.18
N LEU A 353 4.01 -33.24 -6.09
CA LEU A 353 2.66 -33.21 -6.63
C LEU A 353 2.58 -33.95 -7.97
N LYS A 354 1.37 -34.40 -8.33
CA LYS A 354 1.10 -35.13 -9.57
C LYS A 354 0.00 -34.43 -10.34
N GLN A 355 0.23 -34.25 -11.63
CA GLN A 355 -0.74 -33.66 -12.54
C GLN A 355 -2.11 -34.34 -12.44
N GLY A 356 -3.18 -33.55 -12.35
CA GLY A 356 -4.57 -34.00 -12.29
C GLY A 356 -5.01 -34.55 -10.93
N ASN A 357 -4.13 -34.61 -9.92
CA ASN A 357 -4.53 -34.92 -8.55
C ASN A 357 -4.98 -33.65 -7.82
N SER A 358 -5.94 -33.82 -6.90
CA SER A 358 -6.39 -32.75 -6.01
C SER A 358 -5.59 -32.72 -4.71
N TYR A 359 -5.31 -31.52 -4.22
CA TYR A 359 -4.57 -31.26 -2.99
C TYR A 359 -5.32 -30.25 -2.13
N SER A 360 -5.28 -30.40 -0.81
CA SER A 360 -5.77 -29.39 0.13
C SER A 360 -4.74 -28.29 0.36
N PHE A 361 -5.16 -27.17 0.94
CA PHE A 361 -4.26 -26.10 1.33
C PHE A 361 -3.20 -26.55 2.35
N ASP A 362 -3.56 -27.41 3.30
CA ASP A 362 -2.62 -27.98 4.26
C ASP A 362 -1.58 -28.90 3.60
N GLU A 363 -1.98 -29.71 2.61
CA GLU A 363 -1.05 -30.57 1.85
C GLU A 363 -0.02 -29.73 1.08
N LEU A 364 -0.42 -28.59 0.51
CA LEU A 364 0.52 -27.67 -0.16
C LEU A 364 1.52 -27.05 0.83
N LYS A 365 1.07 -26.69 2.03
CA LYS A 365 1.96 -26.17 3.08
C LYS A 365 2.96 -27.23 3.55
N GLU A 366 2.50 -28.47 3.71
CA GLU A 366 3.34 -29.59 4.11
C GLU A 366 4.42 -29.92 3.07
N VAL A 367 4.14 -29.77 1.76
CA VAL A 367 5.16 -29.98 0.71
C VAL A 367 6.38 -29.09 0.95
N TYR A 368 6.18 -27.80 1.22
CA TYR A 368 7.28 -26.86 1.44
C TYR A 368 8.04 -27.13 2.74
N LEU A 369 7.32 -27.44 3.82
CA LEU A 369 7.89 -27.73 5.14
C LEU A 369 8.69 -29.04 5.17
N ASN A 370 8.34 -30.03 4.35
CA ASN A 370 9.04 -31.31 4.34
C ASN A 370 10.36 -31.27 3.56
N GLU A 371 10.47 -30.39 2.57
CA GLU A 371 11.67 -30.24 1.73
C GLU A 371 12.68 -29.24 2.30
N ASN A 372 12.29 -28.42 3.29
CA ASN A 372 13.13 -27.36 3.84
C ASN A 372 13.17 -27.41 5.37
N ASP A 373 14.30 -26.98 5.97
CA ASP A 373 14.50 -26.94 7.43
C ASP A 373 13.80 -25.74 8.12
N TYR A 374 12.76 -25.16 7.52
CA TYR A 374 12.00 -24.05 8.14
C TYR A 374 11.16 -24.56 9.29
N SER A 375 11.19 -23.84 10.42
CA SER A 375 10.58 -24.33 11.64
C SER A 375 9.08 -24.10 11.72
N GLU A 376 8.55 -23.00 11.15
CA GLU A 376 7.18 -22.58 11.41
C GLU A 376 6.58 -21.86 10.20
N TYR A 377 5.26 -22.02 10.01
CA TYR A 377 4.46 -21.18 9.11
C TYR A 377 4.10 -19.90 9.86
N VAL A 378 4.13 -18.75 9.19
CA VAL A 378 3.82 -17.43 9.77
C VAL A 378 2.40 -17.05 9.37
N LYS A 379 2.18 -16.61 8.14
CA LYS A 379 0.90 -16.08 7.65
C LYS A 379 0.65 -16.44 6.19
N THR A 380 -0.58 -16.24 5.72
CA THR A 380 -0.94 -16.31 4.31
C THR A 380 -1.44 -14.95 3.86
N THR A 381 -0.96 -14.48 2.72
CA THR A 381 -1.51 -13.32 2.04
C THR A 381 -2.19 -13.79 0.76
N CYS A 382 -3.36 -13.26 0.43
CA CYS A 382 -3.99 -13.55 -0.86
C CYS A 382 -4.27 -12.24 -1.61
N THR A 383 -4.28 -12.32 -2.93
CA THR A 383 -4.64 -11.19 -3.80
C THR A 383 -5.40 -11.73 -5.00
N TYR A 384 -6.42 -11.01 -5.45
CA TYR A 384 -7.05 -11.31 -6.72
C TYR A 384 -6.22 -10.72 -7.87
N ILE A 385 -6.07 -11.47 -8.96
CA ILE A 385 -5.36 -11.05 -10.17
C ILE A 385 -6.18 -11.45 -11.40
N ASP A 386 -6.07 -10.73 -12.51
CA ASP A 386 -6.80 -11.00 -13.77
C ASP A 386 -5.80 -11.49 -14.83
N CYS A 387 -5.49 -12.79 -14.79
CA CYS A 387 -4.51 -13.38 -15.70
C CYS A 387 -4.99 -13.23 -17.15
N GLY A 388 -4.23 -12.46 -17.95
CA GLY A 388 -4.61 -12.17 -19.34
C GLY A 388 -5.70 -11.10 -19.52
N LEU A 389 -6.12 -10.42 -18.46
CA LEU A 389 -7.04 -9.28 -18.50
C LEU A 389 -8.40 -9.62 -19.18
N ASP A 390 -8.97 -10.77 -18.83
CA ASP A 390 -10.24 -11.25 -19.38
C ASP A 390 -11.46 -10.96 -18.50
N GLY A 391 -11.23 -10.39 -17.31
CA GLY A 391 -12.23 -10.10 -16.29
C GLY A 391 -12.61 -11.30 -15.43
N GLU A 392 -11.95 -12.45 -15.57
CA GLU A 392 -12.15 -13.64 -14.75
C GLU A 392 -11.00 -13.83 -13.75
N TYR A 393 -11.14 -13.21 -12.57
CA TYR A 393 -10.11 -13.18 -11.54
C TYR A 393 -9.68 -14.53 -10.97
N GLU A 394 -8.37 -14.74 -10.88
CA GLU A 394 -7.71 -15.76 -10.09
C GLU A 394 -7.39 -15.30 -8.67
N LEU A 395 -7.15 -16.27 -7.78
CA LEU A 395 -6.59 -16.00 -6.46
C LEU A 395 -5.09 -16.33 -6.45
N PHE A 396 -4.25 -15.31 -6.32
CA PHE A 396 -2.85 -15.43 -5.97
C PHE A 396 -2.71 -15.62 -4.46
N VAL A 397 -2.00 -16.67 -4.04
CA VAL A 397 -1.85 -17.05 -2.62
C VAL A 397 -0.36 -17.11 -2.29
N GLN A 398 0.04 -16.40 -1.23
CA GLN A 398 1.42 -16.30 -0.73
C GLN A 398 1.49 -16.77 0.72
N ASN A 399 2.16 -17.89 1.00
CA ASN A 399 2.37 -18.34 2.37
C ASN A 399 3.76 -17.95 2.85
N GLU A 400 3.86 -17.25 3.97
CA GLU A 400 5.11 -16.89 4.63
C GLU A 400 5.52 -17.96 5.66
N TYR A 401 6.80 -18.34 5.64
CA TYR A 401 7.39 -19.30 6.59
C TYR A 401 8.51 -18.65 7.43
N SER A 402 9.19 -17.66 6.87
CA SER A 402 10.12 -16.80 7.60
C SER A 402 10.32 -15.51 6.84
N MET A 403 11.06 -14.57 7.43
CA MET A 403 11.52 -13.37 6.74
C MET A 403 12.15 -13.77 5.39
N TYR A 404 11.59 -13.27 4.29
CA TYR A 404 11.99 -13.54 2.91
C TYR A 404 11.76 -14.96 2.35
N CYS A 405 11.02 -15.83 3.06
CA CYS A 405 10.76 -17.19 2.59
C CYS A 405 9.27 -17.45 2.41
N PHE A 406 8.85 -17.53 1.15
CA PHE A 406 7.44 -17.61 0.77
C PHE A 406 7.19 -18.75 -0.21
N THR A 407 6.00 -19.36 -0.16
CA THR A 407 5.46 -20.11 -1.31
C THR A 407 4.38 -19.30 -1.99
N LYS A 408 4.21 -19.54 -3.29
CA LYS A 408 3.30 -18.80 -4.16
C LYS A 408 2.45 -19.78 -4.97
N TYR A 409 1.16 -19.48 -5.11
CA TYR A 409 0.20 -20.27 -5.90
C TYR A 409 -0.73 -19.34 -6.66
N VAL A 410 -1.18 -19.76 -7.84
CA VAL A 410 -2.33 -19.11 -8.53
C VAL A 410 -3.44 -20.14 -8.67
N LEU A 411 -4.63 -19.78 -8.19
CA LEU A 411 -5.82 -20.62 -8.19
C LEU A 411 -6.88 -20.06 -9.15
N LYS A 412 -7.36 -20.87 -10.10
CA LYS A 412 -8.45 -20.50 -11.02
C LYS A 412 -9.65 -21.43 -10.85
N ASN A 413 -10.85 -20.86 -10.83
CA ASN A 413 -12.08 -21.63 -11.02
C ASN A 413 -12.28 -21.93 -12.51
N ILE A 414 -12.34 -23.20 -12.88
CA ILE A 414 -12.62 -23.64 -14.24
C ILE A 414 -13.81 -24.60 -14.18
N ASP A 415 -14.95 -24.18 -14.71
CA ASP A 415 -16.19 -24.96 -14.74
C ASP A 415 -16.66 -25.47 -13.34
N GLY A 416 -16.46 -24.67 -12.29
CA GLY A 416 -16.85 -25.01 -10.91
C GLY A 416 -15.85 -25.91 -10.16
N GLU A 417 -14.68 -26.13 -10.74
CA GLU A 417 -13.55 -26.85 -10.12
C GLU A 417 -12.35 -25.93 -9.95
N LEU A 418 -11.66 -26.05 -8.82
CA LEU A 418 -10.50 -25.22 -8.51
C LEU A 418 -9.21 -25.86 -9.04
N TYR A 419 -8.39 -25.09 -9.75
CA TYR A 419 -7.11 -25.53 -10.32
C TYR A 419 -5.93 -24.73 -9.78
N ILE A 420 -4.85 -25.43 -9.43
CA ILE A 420 -3.55 -24.83 -9.14
C ILE A 420 -2.83 -24.64 -10.48
N CYS A 421 -2.82 -23.42 -10.97
CA CYS A 421 -2.31 -23.04 -12.30
C CYS A 421 -0.82 -22.69 -12.29
N PHE A 422 -0.30 -22.31 -11.13
CA PHE A 422 1.09 -21.92 -10.92
C PHE A 422 1.54 -22.31 -9.51
N THR A 423 2.82 -22.70 -9.37
CA THR A 423 3.46 -22.86 -8.06
C THR A 423 4.85 -22.23 -8.08
N GLY A 424 5.27 -21.61 -6.98
CA GLY A 424 6.56 -20.95 -6.89
C GLY A 424 7.03 -20.79 -5.46
N ASP A 425 8.26 -20.30 -5.30
CA ASP A 425 8.82 -19.91 -4.01
C ASP A 425 9.68 -18.65 -4.13
N SER A 426 9.88 -18.01 -2.98
CA SER A 426 10.76 -16.87 -2.77
C SER A 426 11.66 -17.15 -1.58
N ARG A 427 12.91 -16.67 -1.64
CA ARG A 427 13.98 -16.92 -0.66
C ARG A 427 14.89 -15.69 -0.57
N GLU A 428 15.78 -15.64 0.43
CA GLU A 428 16.69 -14.51 0.70
C GLU A 428 17.44 -13.95 -0.53
N HIS A 429 17.74 -14.79 -1.53
CA HIS A 429 18.44 -14.39 -2.76
C HIS A 429 17.58 -14.48 -4.02
N LYS A 430 16.30 -14.83 -3.90
CA LYS A 430 15.37 -15.00 -5.02
C LYS A 430 14.29 -13.93 -4.94
N TRP A 431 14.47 -12.86 -5.69
CA TRP A 431 13.42 -11.87 -5.92
C TRP A 431 12.42 -12.42 -6.92
N ASN A 432 11.14 -12.11 -6.76
CA ASN A 432 10.10 -12.51 -7.68
C ASN A 432 8.97 -11.50 -7.67
N GLU A 433 8.27 -11.46 -8.77
CA GLU A 433 7.28 -10.44 -9.09
C GLU A 433 6.14 -11.14 -9.81
N MET A 434 4.93 -10.98 -9.28
CA MET A 434 3.69 -11.35 -9.98
C MET A 434 2.96 -10.06 -10.31
N LEU A 435 2.55 -9.91 -11.57
CA LEU A 435 1.72 -8.80 -12.02
C LEU A 435 0.26 -9.26 -12.15
N GLU A 436 -0.66 -8.30 -12.04
CA GLU A 436 -2.10 -8.55 -12.15
C GLU A 436 -2.50 -9.26 -13.45
N ASN A 437 -1.80 -8.96 -14.55
CA ASN A 437 -2.03 -9.57 -15.86
C ASN A 437 -1.54 -11.02 -15.98
N GLY A 438 -1.02 -11.64 -14.92
CA GLY A 438 -0.50 -13.01 -14.93
C GLY A 438 0.96 -13.13 -15.40
N TYR A 439 1.66 -12.02 -15.68
CA TYR A 439 3.11 -12.06 -15.89
C TYR A 439 3.83 -12.34 -14.57
N TYR A 440 4.73 -13.31 -14.60
CA TYR A 440 5.55 -13.67 -13.45
C TYR A 440 7.02 -13.64 -13.83
N SER A 441 7.85 -12.98 -13.03
CA SER A 441 9.29 -13.03 -13.16
C SER A 441 9.94 -13.40 -11.84
N TYR A 442 11.10 -14.04 -11.90
CA TYR A 442 11.98 -14.14 -10.76
C TYR A 442 13.43 -13.92 -11.18
N THR A 443 14.24 -13.42 -10.24
CA THR A 443 15.67 -13.24 -10.39
C THR A 443 16.38 -13.76 -9.15
N TRP A 444 17.44 -14.54 -9.36
CA TRP A 444 18.28 -15.13 -8.34
C TRP A 444 19.63 -14.44 -8.33
N ASN A 445 20.01 -13.91 -7.17
CA ASN A 445 21.34 -13.36 -6.94
C ASN A 445 22.28 -14.50 -6.50
N ILE A 446 23.25 -14.83 -7.34
CA ILE A 446 24.19 -15.94 -7.07
C ILE A 446 25.35 -15.47 -6.19
N ASP A 447 25.91 -14.30 -6.48
CA ASP A 447 27.16 -13.83 -5.85
C ASP A 447 27.32 -12.29 -5.83
N GLY A 448 26.23 -11.55 -5.94
CA GLY A 448 26.18 -10.09 -5.93
C GLY A 448 26.27 -9.47 -7.32
N LEU A 449 27.01 -10.09 -8.26
CA LEU A 449 27.16 -9.60 -9.64
C LEU A 449 26.36 -10.43 -10.64
N ASN A 450 26.18 -11.73 -10.37
CA ASN A 450 25.46 -12.62 -11.26
C ASN A 450 23.99 -12.75 -10.82
N HIS A 451 23.11 -12.30 -11.71
CA HIS A 451 21.66 -12.37 -11.53
C HIS A 451 21.05 -13.24 -12.62
N TRP A 452 20.32 -14.28 -12.25
CA TRP A 452 19.72 -15.21 -13.21
C TRP A 452 18.26 -15.44 -12.90
N GLY A 453 17.41 -15.37 -13.91
CA GLY A 453 15.98 -15.33 -13.74
C GLY A 453 15.23 -16.03 -14.85
N SER A 454 13.93 -16.11 -14.68
CA SER A 454 13.02 -16.60 -15.71
C SER A 454 11.69 -15.88 -15.65
N CYS A 455 11.10 -15.72 -16.82
CA CYS A 455 9.82 -15.06 -17.03
C CYS A 455 8.79 -16.09 -17.50
N TYR A 456 7.59 -15.97 -16.97
CA TYR A 456 6.44 -16.83 -17.22
C TYR A 456 5.22 -15.95 -17.47
N TYR A 457 4.20 -16.52 -18.10
CA TYR A 457 2.91 -15.90 -18.30
C TYR A 457 1.80 -16.90 -18.01
N ILE A 458 0.92 -16.56 -17.08
CA ILE A 458 -0.30 -17.32 -16.81
C ILE A 458 -1.39 -16.67 -17.65
N ASP A 459 -1.93 -17.42 -18.61
CA ASP A 459 -2.98 -16.90 -19.49
C ASP A 459 -4.37 -16.96 -18.85
N ALA A 460 -5.35 -16.38 -19.55
CA ALA A 460 -6.78 -16.38 -19.21
C ALA A 460 -7.38 -17.77 -18.93
N ASN A 461 -6.79 -18.85 -19.43
CA ASN A 461 -7.27 -20.20 -19.14
C ASN A 461 -6.57 -20.82 -17.92
N GLY A 462 -5.67 -20.08 -17.27
CA GLY A 462 -4.77 -20.54 -16.24
C GLY A 462 -3.68 -21.48 -16.77
N ASP A 463 -3.32 -21.42 -18.06
CA ASP A 463 -2.17 -22.16 -18.59
C ASP A 463 -0.91 -21.32 -18.33
N CYS A 464 0.10 -21.91 -17.67
CA CYS A 464 1.37 -21.24 -17.39
C CYS A 464 2.38 -21.52 -18.51
N HIS A 465 2.85 -20.46 -19.15
CA HIS A 465 3.76 -20.50 -20.27
C HIS A 465 5.14 -20.00 -19.85
N TYR A 466 6.17 -20.83 -20.04
CA TYR A 466 7.55 -20.36 -19.96
C TYR A 466 7.86 -19.43 -21.14
N LEU A 467 8.33 -18.22 -20.86
CA LEU A 467 8.69 -17.25 -21.89
C LEU A 467 10.16 -17.39 -22.25
N TYR A 468 11.03 -17.05 -21.30
CA TYR A 468 12.48 -17.09 -21.45
C TYR A 468 13.15 -17.00 -20.08
N SER A 469 14.37 -17.50 -20.00
CA SER A 469 15.32 -17.19 -18.94
C SER A 469 16.11 -15.98 -19.36
N GLN A 470 16.47 -15.16 -18.39
CA GLN A 470 17.35 -14.02 -18.58
C GLN A 470 18.43 -14.02 -17.51
N GLY A 471 19.60 -13.51 -17.83
CA GLY A 471 20.67 -13.39 -16.86
C GLY A 471 21.47 -12.13 -17.12
N PHE A 472 21.85 -11.46 -16.05
CA PHE A 472 22.89 -10.45 -16.04
C PHE A 472 24.13 -11.08 -15.44
N GLY A 473 25.18 -11.21 -16.24
CA GLY A 473 26.44 -11.83 -15.86
C GLY A 473 27.54 -10.79 -15.74
N GLY A 474 28.36 -10.91 -14.70
CA GLY A 474 29.58 -10.12 -14.53
C GLY A 474 30.78 -11.04 -14.31
N CYS A 475 31.80 -10.94 -15.17
CA CYS A 475 33.03 -11.69 -15.05
C CYS A 475 34.17 -10.79 -14.57
N SER A 476 34.29 -10.61 -13.25
CA SER A 476 35.35 -9.77 -12.68
C SER A 476 36.66 -10.53 -12.50
N ARG A 477 37.78 -9.86 -12.81
CA ARG A 477 39.12 -10.35 -12.49
C ARG A 477 39.40 -10.13 -10.99
N SER A 478 38.85 -10.97 -10.11
CA SER A 478 39.12 -10.85 -8.67
C SER A 478 40.60 -11.15 -8.39
N TYR A 479 41.37 -10.12 -8.03
CA TYR A 479 42.80 -10.23 -7.73
C TYR A 479 43.12 -10.89 -6.36
N GLY A 480 42.13 -11.52 -5.70
CA GLY A 480 42.21 -11.72 -4.25
C GLY A 480 41.57 -12.95 -3.61
N ASP A 481 41.15 -13.99 -4.34
CA ASP A 481 40.98 -15.37 -3.81
C ASP A 481 40.61 -16.30 -4.99
N GLU A 482 41.07 -17.57 -4.96
CA GLU A 482 41.11 -18.55 -6.06
C GLU A 482 39.72 -19.05 -6.57
N THR A 483 38.68 -18.24 -6.55
CA THR A 483 37.32 -18.59 -6.99
C THR A 483 36.80 -17.57 -8.00
N LEU A 484 37.26 -17.70 -9.25
CA LEU A 484 36.57 -17.15 -10.42
C LEU A 484 35.36 -18.04 -10.70
N ILE A 485 34.15 -17.51 -10.51
CA ILE A 485 32.88 -18.19 -10.83
C ILE A 485 32.26 -17.53 -12.05
N VAL A 486 32.98 -17.48 -13.17
CA VAL A 486 32.42 -17.69 -14.53
C VAL A 486 33.59 -18.18 -15.38
N SER A 487 33.43 -19.36 -15.95
CA SER A 487 34.47 -20.09 -16.67
C SER A 487 34.75 -19.52 -18.06
N LEU A 488 35.30 -18.31 -18.15
CA LEU A 488 36.23 -18.08 -19.26
C LEU A 488 37.52 -18.82 -18.87
N PRO A 489 37.99 -19.79 -19.68
CA PRO A 489 39.18 -20.52 -19.31
C PRO A 489 40.37 -19.56 -19.14
N ASP A 490 41.27 -19.83 -18.19
CA ASP A 490 42.35 -18.91 -17.78
C ASP A 490 43.23 -18.40 -18.95
N ASP A 491 43.22 -19.12 -20.07
CA ASP A 491 43.90 -18.75 -21.32
C ASP A 491 43.26 -17.52 -22.00
N VAL A 492 41.98 -17.27 -21.80
CA VAL A 492 41.25 -16.11 -22.33
C VAL A 492 41.67 -14.81 -21.65
N TYR A 493 41.67 -14.77 -20.32
CA TYR A 493 42.08 -13.57 -19.57
C TYR A 493 43.57 -13.23 -19.75
N GLY A 494 44.38 -14.20 -20.19
CA GLY A 494 45.76 -13.95 -20.59
C GLY A 494 45.92 -13.20 -21.91
N GLU A 495 44.87 -13.10 -22.73
CA GLU A 495 44.90 -12.42 -24.03
C GLU A 495 44.40 -10.96 -24.02
N PHE A 496 43.82 -10.51 -22.89
CA PHE A 496 43.22 -9.18 -22.73
C PHE A 496 43.73 -8.50 -21.45
N ASP A 497 44.96 -7.99 -21.49
CA ASP A 497 45.51 -7.20 -20.37
C ASP A 497 44.78 -5.86 -20.19
N GLU A 498 44.02 -5.44 -21.21
CA GLU A 498 43.25 -4.19 -21.26
C GLU A 498 41.86 -4.30 -20.62
N ILE A 499 41.40 -5.51 -20.24
CA ILE A 499 40.05 -5.73 -19.67
C ILE A 499 40.17 -6.12 -18.19
N GLY A 500 39.49 -5.37 -17.32
CA GLY A 500 39.33 -5.66 -15.90
C GLY A 500 38.05 -6.45 -15.58
N ASN A 501 36.94 -6.11 -16.24
CA ASN A 501 35.63 -6.76 -16.06
C ASN A 501 34.87 -6.82 -17.39
N ILE A 502 33.98 -7.81 -17.51
CA ILE A 502 33.04 -7.96 -18.63
C ILE A 502 31.67 -8.12 -18.02
N GLU A 503 30.73 -7.26 -18.41
CA GLU A 503 29.32 -7.39 -18.08
C GLU A 503 28.53 -7.67 -19.35
N TYR A 504 27.49 -8.49 -19.24
CA TYR A 504 26.65 -8.84 -20.37
C TYR A 504 25.29 -9.32 -19.91
N SER A 505 24.30 -9.13 -20.78
CA SER A 505 22.98 -9.71 -20.63
C SER A 505 22.85 -10.97 -21.49
N THR A 506 22.08 -11.94 -21.01
CA THR A 506 21.76 -13.16 -21.76
C THR A 506 20.29 -13.48 -21.67
N TYR A 507 19.80 -14.20 -22.67
CA TYR A 507 18.50 -14.86 -22.61
C TYR A 507 18.52 -16.25 -23.27
N SER A 508 17.58 -17.10 -22.89
CA SER A 508 17.33 -18.42 -23.51
C SER A 508 15.84 -18.75 -23.48
N PHE A 509 15.32 -19.28 -24.59
CA PHE A 509 13.94 -19.77 -24.70
C PHE A 509 13.77 -21.21 -24.18
N SER A 510 14.70 -21.68 -23.34
CA SER A 510 14.58 -22.92 -22.59
C SER A 510 15.20 -22.78 -21.21
N ASP A 511 14.56 -23.44 -20.25
CA ASP A 511 15.01 -23.59 -18.87
C ASP A 511 16.23 -24.53 -18.71
N SER A 512 16.69 -25.14 -19.80
CA SER A 512 17.83 -26.03 -19.80
C SER A 512 19.14 -25.26 -19.91
N TYR A 513 20.07 -25.49 -18.98
CA TYR A 513 21.46 -25.03 -19.07
C TYR A 513 22.23 -25.48 -20.33
N SER A 514 21.69 -26.42 -21.09
CA SER A 514 22.27 -26.90 -22.35
C SER A 514 21.68 -26.25 -23.60
N ALA A 515 20.66 -25.40 -23.42
CA ALA A 515 20.03 -24.69 -24.52
C ALA A 515 20.94 -23.58 -25.08
N PRO A 516 20.70 -23.15 -26.33
CA PRO A 516 21.40 -21.99 -26.87
C PRO A 516 21.12 -20.75 -26.03
N HIS A 517 22.18 -20.08 -25.59
CA HIS A 517 22.12 -18.77 -24.96
C HIS A 517 22.41 -17.69 -26.00
N TYR A 518 21.62 -16.63 -25.93
CA TYR A 518 21.82 -15.42 -26.73
C TYR A 518 22.40 -14.35 -25.81
N MET A 519 23.52 -13.76 -26.22
CA MET A 519 24.21 -12.71 -25.46
C MET A 519 23.99 -11.37 -26.15
N TYR A 520 23.68 -10.34 -25.37
CA TYR A 520 23.46 -8.97 -25.81
C TYR A 520 23.97 -8.01 -24.72
N ASP A 521 24.02 -6.72 -25.04
CA ASP A 521 24.43 -5.67 -24.09
C ASP A 521 25.80 -5.95 -23.43
N LEU A 522 26.81 -6.23 -24.25
CA LEU A 522 28.18 -6.47 -23.79
C LEU A 522 28.83 -5.15 -23.40
N ILE A 523 29.32 -5.06 -22.17
CA ILE A 523 30.04 -3.91 -21.62
C ILE A 523 31.42 -4.37 -21.16
N LEU A 524 32.46 -3.66 -21.58
CA LEU A 524 33.84 -3.94 -21.19
C LEU A 524 34.31 -2.85 -20.23
N PHE A 525 34.98 -3.25 -19.14
CA PHE A 525 35.64 -2.32 -18.23
C PHE A 525 37.14 -2.55 -18.26
N ASP A 526 37.90 -1.47 -18.11
CA ASP A 526 39.35 -1.54 -17.98
C ASP A 526 39.78 -2.02 -16.57
N PRO A 527 41.09 -2.24 -16.32
CA PRO A 527 41.56 -2.69 -15.01
C PRO A 527 41.37 -1.68 -13.87
N ASP A 528 41.14 -0.40 -14.18
CA ASP A 528 40.83 0.64 -13.19
C ASP A 528 39.31 0.70 -12.89
N GLY A 529 38.50 -0.06 -13.63
CA GLY A 529 37.06 -0.15 -13.48
C GLY A 529 36.28 0.89 -14.29
N GLU A 530 36.93 1.58 -15.22
CA GLU A 530 36.28 2.53 -16.12
C GLU A 530 35.71 1.81 -17.34
N GLU A 531 34.51 2.20 -17.76
CA GLU A 531 33.88 1.63 -18.95
C GLU A 531 34.67 1.96 -20.22
N ILE A 532 34.91 0.94 -21.05
CA ILE A 532 35.52 1.08 -22.37
C ILE A 532 34.41 1.32 -23.39
N GLU A 533 34.12 2.59 -23.69
CA GLU A 533 33.10 2.96 -24.69
C GLU A 533 33.36 2.24 -26.04
N ARG A 534 32.32 1.64 -26.63
CA ARG A 534 32.41 1.02 -27.97
C ARG A 534 32.49 2.10 -29.05
N ASN A 535 33.65 2.20 -29.72
CA ASN A 535 33.93 3.16 -30.79
C ASN A 535 34.98 2.59 -31.76
N ASP A 536 35.35 3.36 -32.80
CA ASP A 536 36.32 2.93 -33.83
C ASP A 536 37.67 2.43 -33.27
N GLU A 537 38.10 2.88 -32.08
CA GLU A 537 39.37 2.48 -31.45
C GLU A 537 39.26 1.20 -30.60
N SER A 538 38.07 0.92 -30.05
CA SER A 538 37.79 -0.25 -29.19
C SER A 538 37.03 -1.37 -29.91
N GLU A 539 36.53 -1.15 -31.12
CA GLU A 539 35.72 -2.12 -31.88
C GLU A 539 36.43 -3.47 -32.09
N ASP A 540 37.75 -3.46 -32.36
CA ASP A 540 38.54 -4.69 -32.49
C ASP A 540 38.59 -5.48 -31.16
N LEU A 541 38.54 -4.80 -30.01
CA LEU A 541 38.51 -5.44 -28.69
C LEU A 541 37.15 -6.12 -28.45
N TYR A 542 36.05 -5.40 -28.72
CA TYR A 542 34.70 -5.94 -28.63
C TYR A 542 34.52 -7.18 -29.53
N ASN A 543 34.90 -7.10 -30.81
CA ASN A 543 34.79 -8.22 -31.74
C ASN A 543 35.56 -9.46 -31.25
N ARG A 544 36.76 -9.27 -30.65
CA ARG A 544 37.53 -10.39 -30.09
C ARG A 544 36.84 -11.04 -28.89
N VAL A 545 36.17 -10.25 -28.05
CA VAL A 545 35.38 -10.78 -26.91
C VAL A 545 34.13 -11.50 -27.42
N GLU A 546 33.42 -10.92 -28.39
CA GLU A 546 32.25 -11.55 -29.04
C GLU A 546 32.62 -12.89 -29.69
N GLU A 547 33.68 -12.96 -30.51
CA GLU A 547 34.20 -14.19 -31.13
C GLU A 547 34.51 -15.29 -30.09
N LEU A 548 34.98 -14.88 -28.92
CA LEU A 548 35.26 -15.80 -27.82
C LEU A 548 33.98 -16.42 -27.24
N TYR A 549 32.98 -15.59 -26.95
CA TYR A 549 31.70 -16.09 -26.45
C TYR A 549 30.97 -16.95 -27.49
N GLU A 550 31.09 -16.64 -28.78
CA GLU A 550 30.62 -17.49 -29.87
C GLU A 550 31.30 -18.86 -29.88
N ALA A 551 32.61 -18.91 -29.64
CA ALA A 551 33.34 -20.17 -29.51
C ALA A 551 32.87 -21.01 -28.32
N CYS A 552 32.29 -20.37 -27.30
CA CYS A 552 31.62 -21.00 -26.15
C CYS A 552 30.14 -21.35 -26.40
N SER A 553 29.69 -21.37 -27.67
CA SER A 553 28.31 -21.70 -28.09
C SER A 553 27.24 -20.68 -27.69
N ASN A 554 27.62 -19.43 -27.39
CA ASN A 554 26.67 -18.33 -27.31
C ASN A 554 26.39 -17.77 -28.70
N THR A 555 25.20 -17.24 -28.92
CA THR A 555 24.88 -16.45 -30.12
C THR A 555 24.87 -14.98 -29.75
N ILE A 556 25.72 -14.17 -30.37
CA ILE A 556 25.73 -12.72 -30.13
C ILE A 556 24.62 -12.09 -30.95
N VAL A 557 23.80 -11.26 -30.31
CA VAL A 557 22.73 -10.50 -30.95
C VAL A 557 22.78 -9.05 -30.47
N SER A 558 22.24 -8.15 -31.28
CA SER A 558 22.02 -6.77 -30.84
C SER A 558 20.92 -6.69 -29.78
N GLU A 559 20.89 -5.59 -29.01
CA GLU A 559 19.82 -5.30 -28.05
C GLU A 559 18.44 -5.28 -28.72
N GLU A 560 18.31 -4.62 -29.89
CA GLU A 560 17.07 -4.59 -30.67
C GLU A 560 16.61 -6.00 -31.10
N GLU A 561 17.53 -6.88 -31.51
CA GLU A 561 17.21 -8.28 -31.85
C GLU A 561 16.80 -9.09 -30.61
N ALA A 562 17.40 -8.82 -29.45
CA ALA A 562 17.05 -9.45 -28.18
C ALA A 562 15.63 -9.04 -27.75
N GLU A 563 15.34 -7.73 -27.73
CA GLU A 563 14.02 -7.18 -27.42
C GLU A 563 12.94 -7.72 -28.37
N GLU A 564 13.21 -7.72 -29.68
CA GLU A 564 12.28 -8.27 -30.67
C GLU A 564 12.04 -9.76 -30.44
N SER A 565 13.08 -10.54 -30.15
CA SER A 565 12.97 -11.98 -29.89
C SER A 565 12.15 -12.27 -28.63
N MET A 566 12.39 -11.54 -27.54
CA MET A 566 11.63 -11.68 -26.29
C MET A 566 10.18 -11.24 -26.46
N ARG A 567 9.92 -10.13 -27.17
CA ARG A 567 8.55 -9.71 -27.53
C ARG A 567 7.84 -10.77 -28.37
N ASN A 568 8.51 -11.34 -29.37
CA ASN A 568 7.93 -12.41 -30.19
C ASN A 568 7.58 -13.66 -29.35
N ALA A 569 8.40 -14.00 -28.35
CA ALA A 569 8.11 -15.10 -27.44
C ALA A 569 6.87 -14.82 -26.56
N ARG A 570 6.73 -13.60 -26.04
CA ARG A 570 5.51 -13.17 -25.33
C ARG A 570 4.26 -13.29 -26.21
N GLN A 571 4.31 -12.71 -27.40
CA GLN A 571 3.18 -12.73 -28.34
C GLN A 571 2.81 -14.15 -28.80
N ALA A 572 3.79 -15.06 -28.88
CA ALA A 572 3.55 -16.45 -29.29
C ALA A 572 2.65 -17.23 -28.30
N VAL A 573 2.58 -16.80 -27.04
CA VAL A 573 1.76 -17.42 -25.99
C VAL A 573 0.53 -16.59 -25.62
N GLY A 574 0.25 -15.52 -26.37
CA GLY A 574 -0.94 -14.67 -26.15
C GLY A 574 -0.71 -13.46 -25.25
N LEU A 575 0.48 -13.27 -24.67
CA LEU A 575 0.85 -12.05 -23.97
C LEU A 575 1.12 -10.94 -25.00
N THR A 576 0.06 -10.25 -25.40
CA THR A 576 0.11 -9.14 -26.34
C THR A 576 0.79 -7.92 -25.72
N ASP A 577 1.29 -7.00 -26.54
CA ASP A 577 1.89 -5.75 -26.06
C ASP A 577 0.88 -4.93 -25.24
N GLU A 578 -0.41 -4.95 -25.61
CA GLU A 578 -1.49 -4.29 -24.86
C GLU A 578 -1.65 -4.85 -23.43
N ILE A 579 -1.56 -6.17 -23.27
CA ILE A 579 -1.64 -6.82 -21.95
C ILE A 579 -0.36 -6.57 -21.16
N TYR A 580 0.80 -6.66 -21.81
CA TYR A 580 2.11 -6.53 -21.17
C TYR A 580 2.41 -5.10 -20.70
N GLU A 581 1.97 -4.10 -21.46
CA GLU A 581 2.16 -2.67 -21.16
C GLU A 581 1.00 -2.05 -20.38
N ALA A 582 -0.02 -2.84 -20.02
CA ALA A 582 -1.11 -2.38 -19.19
C ALA A 582 -0.58 -1.86 -17.84
N GLU A 583 -1.11 -0.73 -17.38
CA GLU A 583 -0.84 -0.25 -16.03
C GLU A 583 -1.53 -1.20 -15.05
N VAL A 584 -0.74 -2.05 -14.40
CA VAL A 584 -1.21 -3.15 -13.55
C VAL A 584 -0.60 -3.06 -12.16
N GLY A 585 -1.29 -3.64 -11.19
CA GLY A 585 -0.75 -3.86 -9.85
C GLY A 585 0.52 -4.72 -9.83
N TYR A 586 1.42 -4.40 -8.91
CA TYR A 586 2.63 -5.18 -8.61
C TYR A 586 2.46 -5.94 -7.29
N TYR A 587 2.86 -7.22 -7.27
CA TYR A 587 2.81 -8.06 -6.07
C TYR A 587 4.17 -8.73 -5.79
N GLU A 588 4.78 -8.36 -4.66
CA GLU A 588 6.10 -8.84 -4.20
C GLU A 588 6.05 -10.10 -3.32
#